data_AF-A0A7M3WD36-F1
#
_entry.id   AF-A0A7M3WD36-F1
#
_cell.length_a   1.000
_cell.length_b   1.000
_cell.length_c   1.000
_cell.angle_alpha   90.00
_cell.angle_beta   90.00
_cell.angle_gamma   90.00
#
_symmetry.space_group_name_H-M   'P 1'
#
loop_
_entity.id
_entity.type
_entity.pdbx_description
1 polymer ?
#
loop_
_entity_poly.entity_id
_entity_poly.type
_entity_poly.pdbx_seq_one_letter_code
_entity_poly.pdbx_strand_id
1 'polypeptide(L)' 'MTSEKSIFTRIIEGEIPCFKVFENDHVYSFLDINPVSRGHVLVIPKEPAQFLHQLSPESSSELGKAL' A
#
# COMPACT_ATOMS: atom_id res chain seq x y z
N MET A 1 9.20 -16.29 9.84
CA MET A 1 8.84 -15.69 8.53
C MET A 1 7.56 -16.34 8.10
N THR A 2 6.43 -15.66 8.25
CA THR A 2 5.15 -16.18 7.76
C THR A 2 5.17 -16.15 6.23
N SER A 3 5.07 -17.31 5.61
CA SER A 3 5.07 -17.54 4.16
C SER A 3 3.78 -17.07 3.47
N GLU A 4 2.90 -16.35 4.16
CA GLU A 4 1.59 -15.96 3.65
C GLU A 4 1.57 -14.52 3.17
N LYS A 5 0.93 -14.30 2.01
CA LYS A 5 0.70 -12.98 1.44
C LYS A 5 -0.14 -12.14 2.41
N SER A 6 0.27 -10.88 2.61
CA SER A 6 -0.53 -9.93 3.39
C SER A 6 -1.83 -9.58 2.66
N ILE A 7 -2.85 -9.11 3.40
CA ILE A 7 -4.10 -8.60 2.80
C ILE A 7 -3.79 -7.49 1.79
N PHE A 8 -2.82 -6.63 2.07
CA PHE A 8 -2.41 -5.56 1.16
C PHE A 8 -1.78 -6.08 -0.13
N THR A 9 -0.95 -7.13 -0.05
CA THR A 9 -0.39 -7.80 -1.22
C THR A 9 -1.50 -8.36 -2.10
N ARG A 10 -2.49 -9.01 -1.49
CA ARG A 10 -3.66 -9.56 -2.19
C ARG A 10 -4.54 -8.48 -2.82
N ILE A 11 -4.64 -7.29 -2.21
CA ILE A 11 -5.30 -6.12 -2.81
C ILE A 11 -4.52 -5.62 -4.03
N ILE A 12 -3.20 -5.48 -3.93
CA ILE A 12 -2.33 -5.03 -5.04
C ILE A 12 -2.43 -6.00 -6.24
N GLU A 13 -2.48 -7.31 -5.98
CA GLU A 13 -2.60 -8.34 -7.02
C GLU A 13 -4.03 -8.49 -7.57
N GLY A 14 -5.00 -7.76 -7.02
CA GLY A 14 -6.40 -7.81 -7.46
C GLY A 14 -7.19 -9.03 -6.98
N GLU A 15 -6.65 -9.81 -6.03
CA GLU A 15 -7.38 -10.93 -5.40
C GLU A 15 -8.51 -10.44 -4.48
N ILE A 16 -8.33 -9.26 -3.87
CA ILE A 16 -9.32 -8.61 -3.01
C ILE A 16 -9.73 -7.27 -3.66
N PRO A 17 -11.03 -7.01 -3.89
CA PRO A 17 -11.47 -5.76 -4.51
C PRO A 17 -11.25 -4.57 -3.58
N CYS A 18 -10.87 -3.43 -4.16
CA CYS A 18 -10.74 -2.16 -3.44
C CYS A 18 -11.14 -0.99 -4.34
N PHE A 19 -11.44 0.16 -3.74
CA PHE A 19 -11.59 1.41 -4.48
C PHE A 19 -10.22 2.07 -4.68
N LYS A 20 -9.54 1.69 -5.76
CA LYS A 20 -8.23 2.25 -6.12
C LYS A 20 -8.34 3.75 -6.39
N VAL A 21 -7.42 4.52 -5.83
CA VAL A 21 -7.34 5.98 -5.96
C VAL A 21 -6.15 6.39 -6.83
N PHE A 22 -4.98 5.80 -6.56
CA PHE A 22 -3.76 6.06 -7.31
C PHE A 22 -2.88 4.81 -7.33
N GLU A 23 -2.09 4.67 -8.38
CA GLU A 23 -1.11 3.60 -8.53
C GLU A 23 0.02 4.05 -9.46
N ASN A 24 1.26 3.74 -9.07
CA ASN A 24 2.43 3.82 -9.93
C ASN A 24 3.30 2.55 -9.73
N ASP A 25 4.55 2.58 -10.17
CA ASP A 25 5.44 1.40 -10.12
C ASP A 25 5.80 0.97 -8.70
N HIS A 26 5.80 1.88 -7.71
CA HIS A 26 6.26 1.60 -6.35
C HIS A 26 5.18 1.75 -5.28
N VAL A 27 4.10 2.48 -5.56
CA VAL A 27 3.08 2.89 -4.59
C VAL A 27 1.69 2.50 -5.12
N TYR A 28 0.84 2.08 -4.19
CA TYR A 28 -0.55 1.77 -4.45
C TYR A 28 -1.42 2.44 -3.38
N SER A 29 -2.54 3.05 -3.77
CA SER A 29 -3.45 3.68 -2.83
C SER A 29 -4.91 3.41 -3.11
N PHE A 30 -5.69 3.27 -2.05
CA PHE A 30 -7.10 2.91 -2.09
C PHE A 30 -7.84 3.45 -0.86
N LEU A 31 -9.17 3.55 -0.96
CA LEU A 31 -10.01 3.99 0.15
C LEU A 31 -10.00 2.98 1.30
N ASP A 32 -9.89 3.48 2.52
CA ASP A 32 -10.08 2.67 3.72
C ASP A 32 -11.55 2.23 3.83
N ILE A 33 -11.78 0.95 4.17
CA ILE A 33 -13.11 0.40 4.42
C ILE A 33 -13.69 0.84 5.76
N ASN A 34 -12.84 1.22 6.72
CA ASN A 34 -13.23 1.78 8.01
C ASN A 34 -12.66 3.21 8.17
N PRO A 35 -13.15 4.18 7.36
CA PRO A 35 -12.56 5.50 7.27
C PRO A 35 -12.77 6.32 8.55
N VAL A 36 -11.72 7.02 9.00
CA VAL A 36 -11.82 8.01 10.10
C VAL A 36 -12.58 9.25 9.65
N SER A 37 -12.47 9.61 8.37
CA SER A 37 -13.16 10.75 7.75
C SER A 37 -13.46 10.48 6.27
N ARG A 38 -14.33 11.30 5.68
CA ARG A 38 -14.67 11.18 4.26
C ARG A 38 -13.42 11.36 3.39
N GLY A 39 -13.14 10.36 2.56
CA GLY A 39 -11.98 10.37 1.66
C GLY A 39 -10.69 9.87 2.30
N HIS A 40 -10.74 9.16 3.44
CA HIS A 40 -9.57 8.52 4.02
C HIS A 40 -8.98 7.46 3.05
N VAL A 41 -7.73 7.68 2.66
CA VAL A 41 -6.98 6.85 1.72
C VAL A 41 -5.79 6.23 2.43
N LEU A 42 -5.59 4.93 2.22
CA LEU A 42 -4.37 4.25 2.60
C LEU A 42 -3.39 4.32 1.43
N VAL A 43 -2.18 4.81 1.69
CA VAL A 43 -1.06 4.85 0.73
C VAL A 43 -0.03 3.83 1.20
N ILE A 44 0.25 2.83 0.37
CA ILE A 44 1.14 1.71 0.73
C ILE A 44 2.23 1.50 -0.33
N PRO A 45 3.44 1.06 0.07
CA PRO A 45 4.43 0.58 -0.88
C PRO A 45 3.99 -0.76 -1.48
N LYS A 46 4.35 -1.00 -2.74
CA LYS A 46 4.23 -2.32 -3.38
C LYS A 46 5.29 -3.29 -2.88
N GLU A 47 6.43 -2.78 -2.42
CA GLU A 47 7.46 -3.56 -1.74
C GLU A 47 6.92 -4.12 -0.41
N PRO A 48 6.92 -5.46 -0.20
CA PRO A 48 6.44 -6.04 1.04
C PRO A 48 7.38 -5.74 2.22
N ALA A 49 6.92 -4.94 3.16
CA ALA A 49 7.63 -4.65 4.41
C ALA A 49 6.65 -4.52 5.58
N GLN A 50 7.05 -4.96 6.77
CA GLN A 50 6.23 -4.81 7.98
C GLN A 50 6.43 -3.43 8.63
N PHE A 51 7.65 -2.89 8.55
CA PHE A 51 8.02 -1.61 9.12
C PHE A 51 8.72 -0.72 8.09
N LEU A 52 8.56 0.60 8.23
CA LEU A 52 9.09 1.59 7.27
C LEU A 52 10.60 1.47 7.03
N HIS A 53 11.38 1.20 8.09
CA HIS A 53 12.83 1.08 8.02
C HIS A 53 13.33 -0.20 7.32
N GLN A 54 12.42 -1.09 6.90
CA GLN A 54 12.73 -2.29 6.14
C GLN A 54 12.61 -2.07 4.62
N LEU A 55 12.03 -0.94 4.19
CA LEU A 55 11.91 -0.60 2.77
C LEU A 55 13.28 -0.27 2.17
N SER A 56 13.43 -0.57 0.88
CA SER A 56 14.53 -0.04 0.08
C SER A 56 14.54 1.51 0.08
N PRO A 57 15.72 2.14 -0.12
CA PRO A 57 15.80 3.60 -0.28
C PRO A 57 14.92 4.14 -1.41
N GLU A 58 14.76 3.37 -2.48
CA GLU A 58 13.91 3.72 -3.61
C GLU A 58 12.43 3.67 -3.23
N SER A 59 11.95 2.54 -2.69
CA SER A 59 10.55 2.42 -2.30
C SER A 59 10.15 3.40 -1.19
N SER A 60 11.05 3.69 -0.24
CA SER A 60 10.79 4.69 0.80
C SER A 60 10.77 6.12 0.22
N SER A 61 11.62 6.44 -0.75
CA SER A 61 11.59 7.73 -1.44
C SER A 61 10.31 7.92 -2.23
N GLU A 62 9.90 6.93 -3.01
CA GLU A 62 8.66 6.99 -3.81
C GLU A 62 7.41 7.05 -2.93
N LEU A 63 7.38 6.31 -1.82
CA LEU A 63 6.32 6.43 -0.83
C LEU A 63 6.23 7.85 -0.28
N GLY A 64 7.37 8.47 0.05
CA GLY A 64 7.42 9.84 0.55
C GLY A 64 6.96 10.90 -0.47
N LYS A 65 7.17 10.67 -1.77
CA LYS A 65 6.69 11.58 -2.83
C LYS A 65 5.17 11.51 -3.05
N ALA A 66 4.54 10.41 -2.65
CA ALA A 66 3.11 10.17 -2.81
C ALA A 66 2.25 10.69 -1.64
N LEU A 67 2.89 11.23 -0.59
CA LEU A 67 2.26 11.86 0.58
C LEU A 67 2.21 13.38 0.41
#